data_AF-W1XS15-F1
#
_entry.id   AF-W1XS15-F1
#
_cell.length_a   1.000
_cell.length_b   1.000
_cell.length_c   1.000
_cell.angle_alpha   90.00
_cell.angle_beta   90.00
_cell.angle_gamma   90.00
#
_symmetry.space_group_name_H-M   'P 1'
#
loop_
_entity.id
_entity.type
_entity.pdbx_description
1 polymer ?
#
loop_
_entity_poly.entity_id
_entity_poly.type
_entity_poly.pdbx_seq_one_letter_code
_entity_poly.pdbx_strand_id
1 'polypeptide(L)' 'MEFIEIIKAIILGIIEGITEWLPVSSTGHMILVDEFLQLNMSPAFKEMFFVVIQLGAIMA' A
#
# COMPACT_ATOMS: atom_id res chain seq x y z
N MET A 1 -1.35 0.08 -17.57
CA MET A 1 -1.92 -0.30 -16.26
C MET A 1 -3.41 -0.49 -16.46
N GLU A 2 -3.92 -1.65 -16.09
CA GLU A 2 -5.36 -1.89 -16.08
C GLU A 2 -6.02 -0.95 -15.05
N PHE A 3 -7.22 -0.46 -15.35
CA PHE A 3 -7.96 0.45 -14.45
C PHE A 3 -8.13 -0.13 -13.03
N ILE A 4 -8.25 -1.46 -12.93
CA ILE A 4 -8.33 -2.17 -11.65
C ILE A 4 -7.07 -2.00 -10.79
N GLU A 5 -5.87 -1.95 -11.39
CA GLU A 5 -4.61 -1.80 -10.64
C GLU A 5 -4.48 -0.40 -10.04
N ILE A 6 -5.04 0.62 -10.71
CA ILE A 6 -5.11 1.99 -10.18
C ILE A 6 -6.01 2.03 -8.94
N ILE A 7 -7.18 1.38 -8.99
CA ILE A 7 -8.08 1.29 -7.84
C ILE A 7 -7.38 0.59 -6.67
N LYS A 8 -6.69 -0.53 -6.93
CA LYS A 8 -5.91 -1.25 -5.92
C LYS A 8 -4.84 -0.35 -5.28
N ALA A 9 -4.08 0.39 -6.08
CA ALA A 9 -3.05 1.30 -5.58
C ALA A 9 -3.65 2.44 -4.73
N ILE A 10 -4.81 2.98 -5.11
CA ILE A 10 -5.53 3.98 -4.31
C ILE A 10 -5.95 3.40 -2.95
N ILE A 11 -6.52 2.18 -2.93
CA ILE A 11 -6.92 1.51 -1.69
C ILE A 11 -5.72 1.30 -0.77
N LEU A 12 -4.61 0.79 -1.31
CA LEU A 12 -3.37 0.58 -0.54
C LEU A 12 -2.82 1.90 0.02
N GLY A 13 -2.82 2.97 -0.78
CA GLY A 13 -2.40 4.30 -0.32
C GLY A 13 -3.28 4.88 0.78
N ILE A 14 -4.60 4.65 0.73
CA ILE A 14 -5.53 5.05 1.81
C ILE A 14 -5.24 4.27 3.09
N ILE A 15 -5.02 2.95 2.99
CA ILE A 15 -4.76 2.11 4.16
C ILE A 15 -3.45 2.53 4.82
N GLU A 16 -2.38 2.67 4.05
CA GLU A 16 -1.09 3.16 4.55
C GLU A 16 -1.24 4.55 5.18
N GLY A 17 -1.80 5.50 4.43
CA GLY A 17 -1.96 6.88 4.88
C GLY A 17 -2.85 7.06 6.11
N ILE A 18 -3.75 6.11 6.42
CA ILE A 18 -4.52 6.13 7.68
C ILE A 18 -3.75 5.41 8.80
N THR A 19 -3.22 4.23 8.52
CA THR A 19 -2.66 3.35 9.54
C THR A 19 -1.27 3.77 10.02
N GLU A 20 -0.53 4.54 9.24
CA GLU A 20 0.79 5.07 9.63
C GLU A 20 0.70 6.08 10.79
N TRP A 21 -0.42 6.82 10.88
CA TRP A 21 -0.66 7.81 11.95
C TRP A 21 -1.33 7.23 13.19
N LEU A 22 -1.83 5.99 13.09
CA LEU A 22 -2.50 5.30 14.17
C LEU A 22 -1.51 4.31 14.82
N PRO A 23 -1.54 4.11 16.16
CA PRO A 23 -0.68 3.15 16.84
C PRO A 23 -1.19 1.70 16.65
N VAL A 24 -1.36 1.27 15.40
CA VAL A 24 -1.98 -0.01 14.99
C VAL A 24 -1.13 -0.83 14.00
N SER A 25 0.09 -0.38 13.69
CA SER A 25 1.01 -0.96 12.69
C SER A 25 0.47 -0.97 11.26
N SER A 26 0.94 -0.03 10.45
CA SER A 26 0.72 0.04 9.00
C SER A 26 1.26 -1.20 8.28
N THR A 27 2.49 -1.63 8.61
CA THR A 27 3.11 -2.83 8.02
C THR A 27 2.24 -4.07 8.14
N GLY A 28 1.62 -4.30 9.31
CA GLY A 28 0.73 -5.44 9.51
C GLY A 28 -0.51 -5.39 8.62
N HIS A 29 -1.11 -4.21 8.49
CA HIS A 29 -2.26 -4.01 7.60
C HIS A 29 -1.88 -4.20 6.12
N MET A 30 -0.72 -3.70 5.70
CA MET A 30 -0.24 -3.85 4.33
C MET A 30 0.02 -5.31 3.94
N ILE A 31 0.59 -6.11 4.85
CA ILE A 31 0.75 -7.57 4.65
C ILE A 31 -0.61 -8.24 4.51
N LEU A 32 -1.54 -7.97 5.43
CA LEU A 32 -2.88 -8.57 5.40
C LEU A 32 -3.64 -8.20 4.13
N VAL A 33 -3.54 -6.95 3.68
CA VAL A 33 -4.25 -6.47 2.49
C VAL A 33 -3.62 -7.03 1.22
N ASP A 34 -2.30 -7.17 1.12
CA ASP A 34 -1.67 -7.78 -0.07
C ASP A 34 -2.08 -9.25 -0.27
N GLU A 35 -2.43 -9.99 0.79
CA GLU A 35 -2.99 -11.35 0.67
C GLU A 35 -4.34 -11.39 -0.07
N PHE A 36 -5.18 -10.35 0.09
CA PHE A 36 -6.50 -10.28 -0.56
C PHE A 36 -6.50 -9.42 -1.84
N LEU A 37 -5.64 -8.42 -1.90
CA LEU A 37 -5.61 -7.37 -2.91
C LEU A 37 -4.21 -7.31 -3.52
N GLN A 38 -3.90 -8.34 -4.32
CA GLN A 38 -2.60 -8.44 -4.99
C GLN A 38 -2.51 -7.48 -6.18
N LEU A 39 -1.50 -6.62 -6.18
CA LEU A 39 -1.07 -5.92 -7.39
C LEU A 39 -0.48 -6.92 -8.38
N ASN A 40 -0.89 -6.86 -9.64
CA ASN A 40 -0.39 -7.75 -10.72
C ASN A 40 0.98 -7.29 -11.23
N MET A 41 1.94 -7.09 -10.34
CA MET A 41 3.28 -6.55 -10.59
C MET A 41 4.35 -7.48 -10.06
N SER A 42 5.61 -7.25 -10.46
CA SER A 42 6.73 -8.02 -9.95
C SER A 42 6.91 -7.85 -8.43
N PRO A 43 7.44 -8.86 -7.71
CA PRO A 43 7.72 -8.74 -6.28
C PRO A 43 8.58 -7.52 -5.94
N ALA A 44 9.63 -7.26 -6.74
CA ALA A 44 10.49 -6.10 -6.57
C ALA A 44 9.74 -4.76 -6.72
N PHE A 45 8.75 -4.69 -7.62
CA PHE A 45 7.91 -3.49 -7.74
C PHE A 45 7.01 -3.32 -6.52
N LYS A 46 6.41 -4.40 -6.01
CA LYS A 46 5.56 -4.33 -4.80
C LYS A 46 6.34 -3.87 -3.58
N GLU A 47 7.54 -4.42 -3.36
CA GLU A 47 8.43 -4.01 -2.26
C GLU A 47 8.77 -2.52 -2.36
N MET A 48 9.17 -2.05 -3.55
CA MET A 48 9.44 -0.63 -3.79
C MET A 48 8.18 0.22 -3.57
N PHE A 49 7.03 -0.22 -4.07
CA PHE A 49 5.76 0.49 -3.95
C PHE A 49 5.37 0.71 -2.48
N PHE A 50 5.47 -0.32 -1.63
CA PHE A 50 5.16 -0.20 -0.20
C PHE A 50 6.05 0.82 0.52
N VAL A 51 7.34 0.90 0.16
CA VAL A 51 8.24 1.94 0.69
C VAL A 51 7.84 3.33 0.17
N VAL A 52 7.51 3.46 -1.11
CA VAL A 52 7.17 4.75 -1.71
C VAL A 52 5.86 5.33 -1.17
N ILE A 53 4.83 4.51 -0.95
CA ILE A 53 3.56 5.01 -0.40
C ILE A 53 3.72 5.50 1.05
N GLN A 54 4.62 4.90 1.84
CA GLN A 54 4.94 5.36 3.18
C GLN A 54 5.59 6.76 3.15
N LEU A 55 6.40 7.07 2.14
CA LEU A 55 6.91 8.44 1.94
C LEU A 55 5.77 9.45 1.74
N GLY A 56 4.72 9.05 1.01
CA GLY A 56 3.51 9.86 0.85
C GLY A 56 2.80 10.12 2.18
N ALA A 57 2.72 9.10 3.05
CA ALA A 57 2.17 9.25 4.40
C ALA A 57 3.02 10.18 5.28
N ILE A 58 4.35 10.06 5.24
CA ILE A 58 5.29 10.92 5.99
C ILE A 58 5.21 12.40 5.56
N MET A 59 4.89 12.66 4.29
CA MET A 59 4.78 14.01 3.74
C MET A 59 3.47 14.74 4.07
N ALA A 60 2.46 14.05 4.59
CA ALA A 60 1.16 14.63 4.97
C ALA A 60 1.25 15.37 6.32
#